data_AF-A0A3S4IMF4-F1
#
_entry.id   AF-A0A3S4IMF4-F1
#
_cell.length_a   1.000
_cell.length_b   1.000
_cell.length_c   1.000
_cell.angle_alpha   90.00
_cell.angle_beta   90.00
_cell.angle_gamma   90.00
#
_symmetry.space_group_name_H-M   'P 1'
#
loop_
_entity.id
_entity.type
_entity.pdbx_description
1 polymer ?
#
loop_
_entity_poly.entity_id
_entity_poly.type
_entity_poly.pdbx_seq_one_letter_code
_entity_poly.pdbx_strand_id
1 'polypeptide(L)'
;MMTVGKKVEELIARLAQKARAAGIHLVLATQRPSVDVITGLIKANIPTRIAFTVSSKIDSRTILDQGGAESLLGMGDMLYSGPNSHHAGTCPWGVCA
;
A
#
# COMPACT_ATOMS: atom_id res chain seq x y z
N MET A 1 -0.16 -3.56 26.76
CA MET A 1 -0.31 -2.31 25.99
C MET A 1 -0.53 -2.65 24.53
N MET A 2 -1.79 -2.78 24.07
CA MET A 2 -2.19 -2.95 22.65
C MET A 2 -3.72 -2.84 22.49
N THR A 3 -4.34 -1.83 23.11
CA THR A 3 -5.75 -1.47 22.84
C THR A 3 -5.88 -0.42 21.72
N VAL A 4 -4.77 0.24 21.34
CA VAL A 4 -4.77 1.34 20.37
C VAL A 4 -4.79 0.85 18.92
N GLY A 5 -4.05 -0.22 18.58
CA GLY A 5 -3.91 -0.69 17.20
C GLY A 5 -5.24 -1.02 16.50
N LYS A 6 -6.08 -1.83 17.15
CA LYS A 6 -7.41 -2.20 16.60
C LYS A 6 -8.34 -1.00 16.40
N LYS A 7 -8.30 -0.04 17.33
CA LYS A 7 -9.15 1.16 17.23
C LYS A 7 -8.67 2.09 16.11
N VAL A 8 -7.37 2.20 15.90
CA VAL A 8 -6.80 2.97 14.78
C VAL A 8 -7.17 2.33 13.45
N GLU A 9 -7.06 1.01 13.33
CA GLU A 9 -7.42 0.26 12.13
C GLU A 9 -8.89 0.45 11.75
N GLU A 10 -9.81 0.33 12.72
CA GLU A 10 -11.24 0.55 12.51
C GLU A 10 -11.54 1.98 12.04
N LEU A 11 -10.88 2.98 12.63
CA LEU A 11 -11.03 4.38 12.23
C LEU A 11 -10.52 4.62 10.80
N ILE A 12 -9.36 4.07 10.43
CA ILE A 12 -8.83 4.17 9.07
C ILE A 12 -9.78 3.52 8.07
N ALA A 13 -10.25 2.30 8.37
CA ALA A 13 -11.20 1.60 7.50
C ALA A 13 -12.49 2.40 7.30
N ARG A 14 -13.08 2.91 8.40
CA ARG A 14 -14.30 3.74 8.34
C ARG A 14 -14.10 5.01 7.52
N LEU A 15 -12.94 5.65 7.67
CA LEU A 15 -12.62 6.88 6.94
C LEU A 15 -12.43 6.57 5.46
N ALA A 16 -11.61 5.57 5.11
CA ALA A 16 -11.38 5.15 3.73
C ALA A 16 -12.68 4.80 2.97
N GLN A 17 -13.65 4.16 3.64
CA GLN A 17 -14.95 3.81 3.04
C GLN A 17 -15.82 5.01 2.66
N LYS A 18 -15.77 6.11 3.43
CA LYS A 18 -16.69 7.25 3.27
C LYS A 18 -16.03 8.48 2.66
N ALA A 19 -14.70 8.57 2.77
CA ALA A 19 -13.91 9.77 2.47
C ALA A 19 -13.95 10.17 0.98
N ARG A 20 -14.11 9.22 0.05
CA ARG A 20 -14.10 9.49 -1.39
C ARG A 20 -15.12 10.55 -1.83
N ALA A 21 -16.37 10.43 -1.37
CA ALA A 21 -17.42 11.37 -1.74
C ALA A 21 -17.25 12.74 -1.06
N ALA A 22 -16.59 12.76 0.10
CA ALA A 22 -16.28 13.97 0.85
C ALA A 22 -15.02 14.70 0.37
N GLY A 23 -14.30 14.15 -0.62
CA GLY A 23 -13.04 14.71 -1.11
C GLY A 23 -11.87 14.60 -0.11
N ILE A 24 -11.96 13.67 0.85
CA ILE A 24 -10.88 13.40 1.81
C ILE A 24 -10.03 12.24 1.26
N HIS A 25 -8.71 12.43 1.22
CA HIS A 25 -7.77 11.43 0.71
C HIS A 25 -6.77 11.06 1.79
N LEU A 26 -6.48 9.75 1.89
CA LEU A 26 -5.53 9.21 2.85
C LEU A 26 -4.27 8.76 2.13
N VAL A 27 -3.12 9.15 2.68
CA VAL A 27 -1.81 8.63 2.28
C VAL A 27 -1.21 7.94 3.50
N LEU A 28 -0.99 6.64 3.39
CA LEU A 28 -0.37 5.83 4.43
C LEU A 28 0.99 5.33 3.91
N ALA A 29 2.03 5.56 4.70
CA ALA A 29 3.39 5.12 4.38
C ALA A 29 3.97 4.35 5.55
N THR A 30 4.69 3.26 5.26
CA THR A 30 5.40 2.45 6.25
C THR A 30 6.71 1.94 5.67
N GLN A 31 7.74 1.84 6.53
CA GLN A 31 8.99 1.14 6.21
C GLN A 31 8.98 -0.32 6.68
N ARG A 32 7.94 -0.73 7.41
CA ARG A 32 7.76 -2.10 7.91
C ARG A 32 6.55 -2.72 7.24
N PRO A 33 6.71 -3.28 6.03
CA PRO A 33 5.64 -3.98 5.31
C PRO A 33 5.39 -5.36 5.92
N SER A 34 4.71 -5.40 7.06
CA SER A 34 4.32 -6.64 7.75
C SER A 34 2.81 -6.80 7.76
N VAL A 35 2.32 -8.05 7.86
CA VAL A 35 0.89 -8.38 7.89
C VAL A 35 0.17 -7.72 9.06
N ASP A 36 0.88 -7.49 10.17
CA ASP A 36 0.35 -6.81 11.35
C ASP A 36 0.17 -5.29 11.15
N VAL A 37 0.86 -4.70 10.17
CA VAL A 37 0.79 -3.27 9.84
C VAL A 37 -0.13 -3.04 8.64
N ILE A 38 0.07 -3.82 7.58
CA ILE A 38 -0.75 -3.80 6.36
C ILE A 38 -1.76 -4.94 6.46
N THR A 39 -2.72 -4.76 7.35
CA THR A 39 -3.73 -5.77 7.65
C THR A 39 -4.72 -5.96 6.49
N GLY A 40 -5.49 -7.03 6.53
CA GLY A 40 -6.55 -7.29 5.55
C GLY A 40 -7.60 -6.17 5.48
N LEU A 41 -7.94 -5.54 6.62
CA LEU A 41 -8.92 -4.43 6.64
C LEU A 41 -8.37 -3.18 5.96
N ILE A 42 -7.08 -2.88 6.13
CA ILE A 42 -6.42 -1.77 5.42
C ILE A 42 -6.41 -2.06 3.91
N LYS A 43 -6.00 -3.28 3.52
CA LYS A 43 -5.96 -3.69 2.10
C LYS A 43 -7.32 -3.64 1.43
N ALA A 44 -8.40 -4.01 2.13
CA ALA A 44 -9.75 -4.03 1.59
C ALA A 44 -10.29 -2.63 1.22
N ASN A 45 -9.81 -1.57 1.90
CA ASN A 45 -10.33 -0.22 1.71
C ASN A 45 -9.37 0.72 0.95
N ILE A 46 -8.11 0.31 0.75
CA ILE A 46 -7.08 1.08 0.05
C ILE A 46 -6.57 0.25 -1.14
N PRO A 47 -7.24 0.36 -2.31
CA PRO A 47 -6.90 -0.44 -3.49
C PRO A 47 -5.69 0.11 -4.26
N THR A 48 -5.40 1.41 -4.13
CA THR A 48 -4.20 2.04 -4.73
C THR A 48 -2.99 1.82 -3.86
N ARG A 49 -1.94 1.21 -4.40
CA ARG A 49 -0.73 0.87 -3.63
C ARG A 49 0.52 1.19 -4.42
N ILE A 50 1.54 1.64 -3.70
CA ILE A 50 2.86 1.94 -4.24
C ILE A 50 3.86 1.18 -3.37
N ALA A 51 4.75 0.42 -4.01
CA ALA A 51 5.87 -0.21 -3.34
C ALA A 51 7.17 0.32 -3.96
N PHE A 52 8.05 0.83 -3.10
CA PHE A 52 9.46 1.04 -3.44
C PHE A 52 10.23 -0.27 -3.27
N THR A 53 11.53 -0.25 -3.55
CA THR A 53 12.39 -1.42 -3.33
C THR A 53 12.24 -1.99 -1.93
N VAL A 54 11.92 -3.27 -1.84
CA VAL A 54 11.78 -4.03 -0.58
C VAL A 54 12.80 -5.16 -0.53
N SER A 55 13.08 -5.64 0.68
CA SER A 55 14.08 -6.68 0.91
C SER A 55 13.69 -8.05 0.41
N SER A 56 12.38 -8.36 0.34
CA SER A 56 11.91 -9.71 0.00
C SER A 56 10.62 -9.72 -0.82
N LYS A 57 10.42 -10.84 -1.54
CA LYS A 57 9.17 -11.13 -2.26
C LYS A 57 7.95 -11.22 -1.33
N ILE A 58 8.17 -11.58 -0.06
CA ILE A 58 7.12 -11.64 0.95
C ILE A 58 6.65 -10.23 1.28
N ASP A 59 7.58 -9.29 1.45
CA ASP A 59 7.28 -7.87 1.68
C ASP A 59 6.56 -7.25 0.47
N SER A 60 7.01 -7.59 -0.75
CA SER A 60 6.33 -7.16 -1.98
C SER A 60 4.89 -7.63 -2.00
N ARG A 61 4.62 -8.90 -1.66
CA ARG A 61 3.26 -9.45 -1.57
C ARG A 61 2.44 -8.83 -0.45
N THR A 62 3.06 -8.46 0.66
CA THR A 62 2.35 -7.77 1.74
C THR A 62 1.80 -6.42 1.28
N ILE A 63 2.54 -5.71 0.41
CA ILE A 63 2.11 -4.40 -0.12
C ILE A 63 1.22 -4.54 -1.36
N LEU A 64 1.67 -5.24 -2.40
CA LEU A 64 1.02 -5.26 -3.72
C LEU A 64 0.14 -6.50 -3.98
N ASP A 65 0.08 -7.44 -3.04
CA ASP A 65 -0.49 -8.80 -3.25
C ASP A 65 0.22 -9.61 -4.37
N GLN A 66 1.32 -9.09 -4.90
CA GLN A 66 2.19 -9.73 -5.91
C GLN A 66 3.67 -9.49 -5.64
N GLY A 67 4.53 -10.30 -6.27
CA GLY A 67 5.98 -10.08 -6.27
C GLY A 67 6.39 -9.03 -7.30
N GLY A 68 7.62 -8.53 -7.19
CA GLY A 68 8.25 -7.61 -8.15
C GLY A 68 8.97 -6.45 -7.48
N ALA A 69 8.51 -5.99 -6.31
CA ALA A 69 9.13 -4.85 -5.62
C ALA A 69 10.51 -5.20 -5.05
N GLU A 70 10.81 -6.49 -4.86
CA GLU A 70 12.14 -6.98 -4.46
C GLU A 70 13.20 -6.84 -5.56
N SER A 71 12.78 -6.67 -6.82
CA SER A 71 13.66 -6.56 -7.97
C SER A 71 13.84 -5.12 -8.45
N LEU A 72 13.28 -4.15 -7.74
CA LEU A 72 13.41 -2.73 -8.08
C LEU A 72 14.83 -2.24 -7.83
N LEU A 73 15.28 -1.31 -8.66
CA LEU A 73 16.67 -0.83 -8.67
C LEU A 73 17.00 0.13 -7.50
N GLY A 74 15.98 0.56 -6.75
CA GLY A 74 16.13 1.56 -5.69
C GLY A 74 16.07 2.98 -6.25
N MET A 75 16.61 3.94 -5.50
CA MET A 75 16.76 5.34 -5.95
C MET A 75 15.45 6.01 -6.44
N GLY A 76 14.31 5.64 -5.85
CA GLY A 76 13.00 6.18 -6.23
C GLY A 76 12.25 5.35 -7.28
N ASP A 77 12.83 4.22 -7.72
CA ASP A 77 12.11 3.22 -8.50
C ASP A 77 10.97 2.62 -7.67
N MET A 78 9.80 2.51 -8.30
CA MET A 78 8.58 2.09 -7.62
C MET A 78 7.65 1.34 -8.57
N LEU A 79 6.89 0.44 -7.98
CA LEU A 79 5.77 -0.25 -8.59
C LEU A 79 4.46 0.36 -8.12
N TYR A 80 3.61 0.72 -9.07
CA TYR A 80 2.27 1.22 -8.80
C TYR A 80 1.22 0.16 -9.16
N SER A 81 0.35 -0.17 -8.20
CA SER A 81 -0.84 -0.99 -8.42
C SER A 81 -2.09 -0.13 -8.20
N GLY A 82 -2.83 0.09 -9.28
CA GLY A 82 -4.08 0.83 -9.26
C GLY A 82 -5.29 -0.08 -9.01
N PRO A 83 -6.46 0.48 -8.67
CA PRO A 83 -7.68 -0.28 -8.39
C PRO A 83 -8.17 -1.12 -9.58
N ASN A 84 -7.80 -0.72 -10.80
CA ASN A 84 -8.23 -1.35 -12.05
C ASN A 84 -7.05 -1.88 -12.89
N SER A 85 -5.82 -1.87 -12.37
CA SER A 85 -4.63 -2.34 -13.10
C SER A 85 -3.97 -3.50 -12.36
N HIS A 86 -4.05 -4.69 -12.96
CA HIS A 86 -3.35 -5.88 -12.48
C HIS A 86 -1.85 -5.88 -12.85
N HIS A 87 -1.40 -4.93 -13.67
CA HIS A 87 0.00 -4.75 -13.98
C HIS A 87 0.56 -3.66 -13.07
N ALA A 88 1.55 -4.03 -12.26
CA ALA A 88 2.37 -3.01 -11.64
C ALA A 88 3.33 -2.47 -12.70
N GLY A 89 3.03 -1.27 -13.18
CA GLY A 89 3.96 -0.51 -14.00
C GLY A 89 5.11 -0.01 -13.13
N THR A 90 6.34 -0.11 -13.63
CA THR A 90 7.45 0.67 -13.10
C THR A 90 7.18 2.14 -13.41
N CYS A 91 7.36 3.00 -12.42
CA CYS A 91 7.17 4.44 -12.59
C CYS A 91 8.52 5.14 -12.35
N PRO A 92 9.41 5.21 -13.35
CA PRO A 92 10.62 6.00 -13.23
C PRO A 92 10.22 7.46 -12.99
N TRP A 93 10.70 8.06 -11.90
CA TRP A 93 10.51 9.48 -11.57
C TRP A 93 9.07 9.94 -11.29
N GLY A 94 8.17 9.04 -10.86
CA GLY A 94 6.81 9.42 -10.48
C GLY A 94 5.81 9.50 -11.64
N VAL A 95 6.22 9.16 -12.86
CA VAL A 95 5.33 9.03 -14.01
C VAL A 95 5.09 7.55 -14.27
N CYS A 96 3.85 7.09 -14.05
CA CYS A 96 3.46 5.73 -14.35
C CYS A 96 3.03 5.64 -15.83
N ALA A 97 3.73 4.81 -16.60
CA ALA A 97 3.41 4.49 -18.00
C ALA A 97 2.37 3.38 -18.11
#